data_AF-A0AAN8C8W5-F1
#
_entry.id   AF-A0AAN8C8W5-F1
#
_cell.length_a   1.000
_cell.length_b   1.000
_cell.length_c   1.000
_cell.angle_alpha   90.00
_cell.angle_beta   90.00
_cell.angle_gamma   90.00
#
_symmetry.space_group_name_H-M   'P 1'
#
loop_
_entity.id
_entity.type
_entity.pdbx_description
1 polymer ?
#
loop_
_entity_poly.entity_id
_entity_poly.type
_entity_poly.pdbx_seq_one_letter_code
_entity_poly.pdbx_strand_id
1 'polypeptide(L)'
;MEISGFDPEDLTVDVGYWFKGSTNRKGYLAEFCEFHESEYMEMLLHISVRWFSLERCITRILRQYGPLTSYFKSLNENQPRFRRLVDAFSNPLTEVYLLFYQATLPVFTLLNLLLQRERSSIFQLHGEMTKFIKKLCARFMKPSALQGQQVHDILYKDPLNQLPGEKLNVGFTTRATLNRLLEAGDITPREKTVTHPAIDFRFALDMEETNVRLRIHIDHEVRKMALDDSRS
;
A
#
# COMPACT_ATOMS: atom_id res chain seq x y z
N MET A 1 7.95 -15.82 -10.06
CA MET A 1 7.49 -16.49 -8.82
C MET A 1 6.39 -15.59 -8.28
N GLU A 2 5.13 -16.02 -8.39
CA GLU A 2 3.97 -15.24 -7.94
C GLU A 2 3.96 -15.20 -6.41
N ILE A 3 4.56 -14.14 -5.89
CA ILE A 3 4.66 -13.90 -4.46
C ILE A 3 3.44 -13.03 -4.13
N SER A 4 2.35 -13.70 -3.73
CA SER A 4 0.99 -13.17 -3.53
C SER A 4 0.25 -12.80 -4.83
N GLY A 5 -0.81 -13.55 -5.17
CA GLY A 5 -1.76 -13.19 -6.24
C GLY A 5 -2.68 -12.01 -5.89
N PHE A 6 -2.29 -11.20 -4.90
CA PHE A 6 -3.04 -10.05 -4.41
C PHE A 6 -2.32 -8.75 -4.78
N ASP A 7 -2.95 -7.94 -5.63
CA ASP A 7 -2.52 -6.59 -5.95
C ASP A 7 -3.51 -5.59 -5.33
N PRO A 8 -3.08 -4.73 -4.39
CA PRO A 8 -3.96 -3.73 -3.79
C PRO A 8 -4.49 -2.71 -4.81
N GLU A 9 -3.75 -2.45 -5.89
CA GLU A 9 -4.16 -1.53 -6.94
C GLU A 9 -5.38 -2.09 -7.67
N ASP A 10 -5.30 -3.34 -8.12
CA ASP A 10 -6.41 -4.04 -8.77
C ASP A 10 -7.65 -4.09 -7.88
N LEU A 11 -7.48 -4.38 -6.59
CA LEU A 11 -8.60 -4.38 -5.64
C LEU A 11 -9.24 -2.99 -5.54
N THR A 12 -8.45 -1.92 -5.40
CA THR A 12 -8.99 -0.57 -5.28
C THR A 12 -9.68 -0.10 -6.55
N VAL A 13 -9.17 -0.49 -7.72
CA VAL A 13 -9.80 -0.26 -9.03
C VAL A 13 -11.13 -0.99 -9.08
N ASP A 14 -11.17 -2.29 -8.78
CA ASP A 14 -12.40 -3.06 -8.84
C ASP A 14 -13.46 -2.56 -7.86
N VAL A 15 -13.10 -2.25 -6.62
CA VAL A 15 -14.03 -1.66 -5.64
C VAL A 15 -14.58 -0.33 -6.14
N GLY A 16 -13.70 0.59 -6.58
CA GLY A 16 -14.11 1.90 -7.05
C GLY A 16 -15.06 1.82 -8.24
N TYR A 17 -14.73 1.00 -9.24
CA TYR A 17 -15.58 0.83 -10.43
C TYR A 17 -16.84 0.00 -10.19
N TRP A 18 -16.89 -0.85 -9.15
CA TRP A 18 -18.11 -1.55 -8.79
C TRP A 18 -19.22 -0.59 -8.37
N PHE A 19 -18.87 0.40 -7.53
CA PHE A 19 -19.82 1.39 -7.01
C PHE A 19 -19.96 2.63 -7.91
N LYS A 20 -19.07 2.83 -8.89
CA LYS A 20 -19.10 3.99 -9.80
C LYS A 20 -20.44 4.08 -10.53
N GLY A 21 -21.13 5.21 -10.34
CA GLY A 21 -22.35 5.55 -11.08
C GLY A 21 -23.59 4.70 -10.72
N SER A 22 -23.51 3.79 -9.75
CA SER A 22 -24.65 2.95 -9.35
C SER A 22 -25.23 3.40 -8.02
N THR A 23 -26.32 4.18 -8.07
CA THR A 23 -27.06 4.61 -6.87
C THR A 23 -27.58 3.42 -6.07
N ASN A 24 -28.06 2.37 -6.75
CA ASN A 24 -28.56 1.17 -6.09
C ASN A 24 -27.45 0.47 -5.29
N ARG A 25 -26.28 0.19 -5.89
CA ARG A 25 -25.18 -0.47 -5.16
C ARG A 25 -24.69 0.34 -3.97
N LYS A 26 -24.64 1.68 -4.11
CA LYS A 26 -24.30 2.60 -3.03
C LYS A 26 -25.34 2.57 -1.89
N GLY A 27 -26.63 2.56 -2.23
CA GLY A 27 -27.72 2.44 -1.26
C GLY A 27 -27.65 1.14 -0.46
N TYR A 28 -27.47 0.01 -1.14
CA TYR A 28 -27.30 -1.28 -0.48
C TYR A 28 -26.06 -1.30 0.43
N LEU A 29 -24.91 -0.75 -0.01
CA LEU A 29 -23.75 -0.65 0.86
C LEU A 29 -24.03 0.20 2.11
N ALA A 30 -24.81 1.28 1.99
CA ALA A 30 -25.19 2.10 3.13
C ALA A 30 -26.02 1.33 4.17
N GLU A 31 -26.92 0.44 3.74
CA GLU A 31 -27.67 -0.47 4.64
C GLU A 31 -26.71 -1.41 5.39
N PHE A 32 -25.69 -1.95 4.72
CA PHE A 32 -24.65 -2.74 5.41
C PHE A 32 -23.79 -1.89 6.35
N CYS A 33 -23.54 -0.61 6.05
CA CYS A 33 -22.86 0.29 6.97
C CYS A 33 -23.68 0.50 8.24
N GLU A 34 -24.99 0.73 8.13
CA GLU A 34 -25.90 0.84 9.27
C GLU A 34 -25.90 -0.44 10.13
N PHE A 35 -25.93 -1.62 9.49
CA PHE A 35 -25.85 -2.90 10.20
C PHE A 35 -24.54 -3.09 11.01
N HIS A 36 -23.42 -2.49 10.57
CA HIS A 36 -22.15 -2.52 11.31
C HIS A 36 -21.95 -1.30 12.22
N GLU A 37 -22.99 -0.49 12.46
CA GLU A 37 -22.89 0.76 13.22
C GLU A 37 -21.78 1.69 12.69
N SER A 38 -21.64 1.73 11.36
CA SER A 38 -20.58 2.45 10.65
C SER A 38 -21.14 3.57 9.78
N GLU A 39 -20.40 4.66 9.64
CA GLU A 39 -20.76 5.74 8.73
C GLU A 39 -20.48 5.34 7.27
N TYR A 40 -21.49 5.49 6.40
CA TYR A 40 -21.29 5.33 4.96
C TYR A 40 -20.34 6.40 4.41
N MET A 41 -19.34 5.95 3.65
CA MET A 41 -18.41 6.82 2.94
C MET A 41 -18.33 6.41 1.47
N GLU A 42 -18.53 7.37 0.57
CA GLU A 42 -18.52 7.06 -0.87
C GLU A 42 -17.21 6.40 -1.33
N MET A 43 -17.28 5.30 -2.09
CA MET A 43 -16.06 4.63 -2.54
C MET A 43 -15.27 5.50 -3.52
N LEU A 44 -13.96 5.60 -3.28
CA LEU A 44 -13.06 6.40 -4.09
C LEU A 44 -12.64 5.61 -5.33
N LEU A 45 -12.46 6.31 -6.46
CA LEU A 45 -11.85 5.75 -7.65
C LEU A 45 -10.34 5.91 -7.58
N HIS A 46 -9.64 4.77 -7.68
CA HIS A 46 -8.20 4.79 -7.88
C HIS A 46 -7.84 5.14 -9.32
N ILE A 47 -6.80 5.96 -9.50
CA ILE A 47 -6.20 6.30 -10.80
C ILE A 47 -4.72 5.89 -10.74
N SER A 48 -4.32 4.94 -11.58
CA SER A 48 -3.11 4.10 -11.49
C SER A 48 -1.74 4.80 -11.46
N VAL A 49 -1.71 6.12 -11.62
CA VAL A 49 -0.48 6.92 -11.68
C VAL A 49 -0.19 7.72 -10.41
N ARG A 50 -1.03 7.61 -9.37
CA ARG A 50 -0.87 8.39 -8.13
C ARG A 50 -0.98 7.51 -6.90
N TRP A 51 0.17 7.18 -6.32
CA TRP A 51 0.28 6.45 -5.04
C TRP A 51 -0.51 7.14 -3.89
N PHE A 52 -0.67 8.47 -3.90
CA PHE A 52 -1.54 9.18 -2.94
C PHE A 52 -3.04 8.83 -3.10
N SER A 53 -3.48 8.54 -4.33
CA SER A 53 -4.83 8.02 -4.56
C SER A 53 -4.97 6.61 -4.00
N LEU A 54 -3.93 5.77 -4.11
CA LEU A 54 -3.93 4.41 -3.57
C LEU A 54 -4.09 4.42 -2.04
N GLU A 55 -3.28 5.22 -1.34
CA GLU A 55 -3.35 5.37 0.12
C GLU A 55 -4.76 5.76 0.59
N ARG A 56 -5.38 6.73 -0.10
CA ARG A 56 -6.75 7.18 0.20
C ARG A 56 -7.79 6.10 -0.08
N CYS A 57 -7.66 5.36 -1.17
CA CYS A 57 -8.59 4.28 -1.51
C CYS A 57 -8.50 3.11 -0.53
N ILE A 58 -7.29 2.68 -0.19
CA ILE A 58 -7.04 1.63 0.82
C ILE A 58 -7.62 2.05 2.17
N THR A 59 -7.36 3.29 2.60
CA THR A 59 -7.93 3.83 3.84
C THR A 59 -9.46 3.85 3.81
N ARG A 60 -10.08 4.20 2.66
CA ARG A 60 -11.54 4.19 2.49
C ARG A 60 -12.12 2.78 2.58
N ILE A 61 -11.45 1.79 1.98
CA ILE A 61 -11.85 0.38 2.05
C ILE A 61 -11.75 -0.12 3.49
N LEU A 62 -10.62 0.11 4.18
CA LEU A 62 -10.40 -0.34 5.55
C LEU A 62 -11.43 0.23 6.53
N ARG A 63 -11.81 1.51 6.39
CA ARG A 63 -12.83 2.12 7.25
C ARG A 63 -14.24 1.53 7.07
N GLN A 64 -14.49 0.85 5.96
CA GLN A 64 -15.76 0.18 5.66
C GLN A 64 -15.55 -1.32 5.42
N TYR A 65 -14.49 -1.92 5.98
CA TYR A 65 -14.09 -3.29 5.65
C TYR A 65 -15.17 -4.31 6.05
N GLY A 66 -15.74 -4.18 7.25
CA GLY A 66 -16.86 -4.99 7.72
C GLY A 66 -18.09 -4.91 6.79
N PRO A 67 -18.66 -3.71 6.57
CA PRO A 67 -19.75 -3.50 5.62
C PRO A 67 -19.49 -4.07 4.23
N LEU A 68 -18.31 -3.81 3.65
CA LEU A 68 -17.93 -4.31 2.32
C LEU A 68 -17.85 -5.84 2.31
N THR A 69 -17.27 -6.45 3.34
CA THR A 69 -17.18 -7.91 3.47
C THR A 69 -18.57 -8.54 3.49
N SER A 70 -19.48 -8.00 4.30
CA SER A 70 -20.86 -8.49 4.39
C SER A 70 -21.62 -8.26 3.09
N TYR A 71 -21.45 -7.10 2.45
CA TYR A 71 -22.05 -6.78 1.16
C TYR A 71 -21.66 -7.79 0.08
N PHE A 72 -20.37 -8.07 -0.10
CA PHE A 72 -19.92 -8.98 -1.15
C PHE A 72 -20.28 -10.44 -0.84
N LYS A 73 -20.27 -10.85 0.42
CA LYS A 73 -20.66 -12.23 0.81
C LYS A 73 -22.17 -12.49 0.74
N SER A 74 -23.00 -11.44 0.81
CA SER A 74 -24.47 -11.59 0.85
C SER A 74 -25.14 -11.51 -0.52
N LEU A 75 -24.41 -11.07 -1.55
CA LEU A 75 -24.94 -10.89 -2.90
C LEU A 75 -24.41 -11.98 -3.84
N ASN A 76 -25.17 -12.26 -4.91
CA ASN A 76 -24.76 -13.20 -5.94
C ASN A 76 -24.93 -12.57 -7.32
N GLU A 77 -23.81 -12.20 -7.93
CA GLU A 77 -23.77 -11.52 -9.22
C GLU A 77 -22.76 -12.19 -10.16
N ASN A 78 -23.14 -12.40 -11.42
CA ASN A 78 -22.32 -13.15 -12.38
C ASN A 78 -21.16 -12.32 -12.99
N GLN A 79 -21.09 -11.03 -12.68
CA GLN A 79 -20.09 -10.12 -13.24
C GLN A 79 -18.67 -10.55 -12.80
N PRO A 80 -17.69 -10.67 -13.72
CA PRO A 80 -16.32 -11.09 -13.38
C PRO A 80 -15.67 -10.24 -12.27
N ARG A 81 -15.89 -8.93 -12.28
CA ARG A 81 -15.43 -8.00 -11.22
C ARG A 81 -16.03 -8.36 -9.86
N PHE A 82 -17.32 -8.67 -9.81
CA PHE A 82 -17.97 -9.05 -8.57
C PHE A 82 -17.35 -10.32 -7.98
N ARG A 83 -17.12 -11.34 -8.81
CA ARG A 83 -16.47 -12.58 -8.38
C ARG A 83 -15.08 -12.34 -7.79
N ARG A 84 -14.24 -11.51 -8.44
CA ARG A 84 -12.94 -11.12 -7.89
C ARG A 84 -13.06 -10.41 -6.54
N LEU A 85 -14.07 -9.55 -6.37
CA LEU A 85 -14.34 -8.87 -5.10
C LEU A 85 -14.80 -9.86 -4.03
N VAL A 86 -15.68 -10.81 -4.36
CA VAL A 86 -16.08 -11.87 -3.44
C VAL A 86 -14.87 -12.70 -3.01
N ASP A 87 -14.02 -13.12 -3.94
CA ASP A 87 -12.81 -13.88 -3.64
C ASP A 87 -11.86 -13.09 -2.74
N ALA A 88 -11.65 -11.81 -3.03
CA ALA A 88 -10.80 -10.93 -2.23
C ALA A 88 -11.36 -10.75 -0.80
N PHE A 89 -12.62 -10.38 -0.64
CA PHE A 89 -13.23 -10.16 0.69
C PHE A 89 -13.56 -11.46 1.45
N SER A 90 -13.48 -12.61 0.79
CA SER A 90 -13.57 -13.93 1.43
C SER A 90 -12.22 -14.41 1.95
N ASN A 91 -11.12 -13.93 1.39
CA ASN A 91 -9.78 -14.25 1.87
C ASN A 91 -9.44 -13.46 3.16
N PRO A 92 -9.18 -14.13 4.29
CA PRO A 92 -8.85 -13.46 5.56
C PRO A 92 -7.56 -12.63 5.49
N LEU A 93 -6.64 -12.94 4.57
CA LEU A 93 -5.39 -12.20 4.40
C LEU A 93 -5.54 -10.87 3.67
N THR A 94 -6.66 -10.62 2.98
CA THR A 94 -6.89 -9.37 2.25
C THR A 94 -6.84 -8.16 3.18
N GLU A 95 -7.49 -8.23 4.34
CA GLU A 95 -7.45 -7.17 5.34
C GLU A 95 -6.03 -6.93 5.84
N VAL A 96 -5.29 -8.01 6.09
CA VAL A 96 -3.90 -7.95 6.56
C VAL A 96 -3.01 -7.23 5.54
N TYR A 97 -3.15 -7.56 4.25
CA TYR A 97 -2.39 -6.87 3.21
C TYR A 97 -2.77 -5.38 3.13
N LEU A 98 -4.05 -5.04 3.16
CA LEU A 98 -4.49 -3.65 3.15
C LEU A 98 -3.98 -2.84 4.35
N LEU A 99 -4.03 -3.41 5.56
CA LEU A 99 -3.48 -2.81 6.77
C LEU A 99 -1.96 -2.60 6.67
N PHE A 100 -1.26 -3.58 6.09
CA PHE A 100 0.16 -3.44 5.81
C PHE A 100 0.45 -2.27 4.87
N TYR A 101 -0.26 -2.16 3.75
CA TYR A 101 -0.10 -1.04 2.81
C TYR A 101 -0.44 0.29 3.48
N GLN A 102 -1.53 0.36 4.26
CA GLN A 102 -1.90 1.56 5.02
C GLN A 102 -0.78 2.01 5.98
N ALA A 103 -0.10 1.07 6.63
CA ALA A 103 1.03 1.37 7.52
C ALA A 103 2.31 1.77 6.78
N THR A 104 2.41 1.53 5.47
CA THR A 104 3.65 1.69 4.70
C THR A 104 3.62 2.86 3.73
N LEU A 105 2.50 3.08 3.04
CA LEU A 105 2.32 4.16 2.07
C LEU A 105 2.63 5.56 2.63
N PRO A 106 2.35 5.90 3.91
CA PRO A 106 2.71 7.20 4.47
C PRO A 106 4.21 7.54 4.42
N VAL A 107 5.09 6.53 4.34
CA VAL A 107 6.54 6.74 4.20
C VAL A 107 6.86 7.42 2.86
N PHE A 108 6.06 7.18 1.82
CA PHE A 108 6.19 7.78 0.50
C PHE A 108 5.61 9.19 0.45
N THR A 109 4.63 9.51 1.30
CA THR A 109 3.99 10.84 1.34
C THR A 109 4.97 11.95 1.62
N LEU A 110 5.88 11.74 2.57
CA LEU A 110 6.90 12.73 2.88
C LEU A 110 7.82 12.99 1.69
N LEU A 111 8.28 11.95 1.01
CA LEU A 111 9.18 12.09 -0.14
C LEU A 111 8.47 12.77 -1.33
N ASN A 112 7.23 12.37 -1.61
CA ASN A 112 6.49 12.92 -2.74
C ASN A 112 6.14 14.39 -2.54
N LEU A 113 5.79 14.83 -1.33
CA LEU A 113 5.59 16.25 -1.04
C LEU A 113 6.86 17.08 -1.26
N LEU A 114 8.04 16.51 -0.97
CA LEU A 114 9.31 17.16 -1.24
C LEU A 114 9.62 17.26 -2.73
N LEU A 115 9.33 16.20 -3.50
CA LEU A 115 9.55 16.15 -4.95
C LEU A 115 8.58 17.06 -5.72
N GLN A 116 7.37 17.29 -5.21
CA GLN A 116 6.37 18.16 -5.82
C GLN A 116 6.52 19.64 -5.45
N ARG A 117 7.56 20.01 -4.68
CA ARG A 117 7.78 21.39 -4.25
C ARG A 117 8.34 22.22 -5.40
N GLU A 118 7.68 23.33 -5.72
CA GLU A 118 8.10 24.26 -6.80
C GLU A 118 9.55 24.77 -6.67
N ARG A 119 10.09 24.79 -5.45
CA ARG A 119 11.49 25.12 -5.17
C ARG A 119 12.14 24.00 -4.35
N SER A 120 12.60 22.95 -5.02
CA SER A 120 13.42 21.92 -4.38
C SER A 120 14.90 22.31 -4.46
N SER A 121 15.57 22.42 -3.31
CA SER A 121 17.03 22.46 -3.29
C SER A 121 17.58 21.04 -3.43
N ILE A 122 18.41 20.79 -4.45
CA ILE A 122 19.09 19.49 -4.67
C ILE A 122 19.80 19.01 -3.39
N PHE A 123 20.37 19.93 -2.62
CA PHE A 123 21.04 19.64 -1.35
C PHE A 123 20.09 19.09 -0.28
N GLN A 124 18.86 19.60 -0.20
CA GLN A 124 17.84 19.07 0.71
C GLN A 124 17.30 17.73 0.23
N LEU A 125 17.18 17.56 -1.11
CA LEU A 125 16.65 16.35 -1.70
C LEU A 125 17.49 15.11 -1.36
N HIS A 126 18.82 15.21 -1.49
CA HIS A 126 19.72 14.08 -1.19
C HIS A 126 19.59 13.60 0.27
N GLY A 127 19.54 14.55 1.21
CA GLY A 127 19.39 14.23 2.64
C GLY A 127 18.05 13.54 2.94
N GLU A 128 16.96 14.02 2.36
CA GLU A 128 15.63 13.46 2.57
C GLU A 128 15.45 12.11 1.86
N MET A 129 16.00 11.94 0.64
CA MET A 129 16.07 10.64 -0.04
C MET A 129 16.82 9.60 0.79
N THR A 130 17.94 10.01 1.40
CA THR A 130 18.72 9.13 2.28
C THR A 130 17.93 8.71 3.51
N LYS A 131 17.24 9.66 4.16
CA LYS A 131 16.36 9.36 5.30
C LYS A 131 15.21 8.44 4.89
N PHE A 132 14.61 8.67 3.71
CA PHE A 132 13.51 7.86 3.18
C PHE A 132 13.95 6.40 2.95
N ILE A 133 15.06 6.18 2.25
CA ILE A 133 15.57 4.82 1.98
C ILE A 133 15.92 4.12 3.29
N LYS A 134 16.61 4.79 4.22
CA LYS A 134 16.92 4.22 5.54
C LYS A 134 15.67 3.89 6.35
N LYS A 135 14.64 4.75 6.33
CA LYS A 135 13.35 4.47 6.99
C LYS A 135 12.67 3.24 6.40
N LEU A 136 12.76 3.06 5.09
CA LEU A 136 12.18 1.90 4.44
C LEU A 136 12.95 0.62 4.78
N CYS A 137 14.27 0.64 4.63
CA CYS A 137 15.13 -0.48 4.99
C CYS A 137 14.96 -0.88 6.47
N ALA A 138 14.77 0.08 7.37
CA ALA A 138 14.55 -0.20 8.80
C ALA A 138 13.30 -1.03 9.09
N ARG A 139 12.40 -1.23 8.12
CA ARG A 139 11.22 -2.09 8.31
C ARG A 139 11.53 -3.58 8.17
N PHE A 140 12.60 -3.92 7.46
CA PHE A 140 12.97 -5.31 7.17
C PHE A 140 14.44 -5.64 7.43
N MET A 141 15.30 -4.65 7.69
CA MET A 141 16.72 -4.84 7.99
C MET A 141 17.04 -4.65 9.47
N LYS A 142 18.08 -5.34 9.93
CA LYS A 142 18.64 -5.18 11.28
C LYS A 142 19.19 -3.77 11.46
N PRO A 143 19.00 -3.10 12.62
CA PRO A 143 19.57 -1.77 12.88
C PRO A 143 21.10 -1.71 12.69
N SER A 144 21.80 -2.80 13.05
CA SER A 144 23.25 -2.94 12.88
C SER A 144 23.69 -2.90 11.42
N ALA A 145 22.83 -3.28 10.47
CA ALA A 145 23.11 -3.25 9.04
C ALA A 145 22.88 -1.85 8.42
N LEU A 146 22.23 -0.92 9.15
CA LEU A 146 21.92 0.43 8.66
C LEU A 146 22.77 1.52 9.31
N GLN A 147 23.35 1.23 10.48
CA GLN A 147 24.11 2.19 11.26
C GLN A 147 25.42 2.54 10.56
N GLY A 148 25.68 3.84 10.37
CA GLY A 148 26.94 4.34 9.79
C GLY A 148 27.12 4.11 8.30
N GLN A 149 26.25 3.34 7.63
CA GLN A 149 26.37 3.06 6.20
C GLN A 149 25.79 4.17 5.32
N GLN A 150 26.43 4.41 4.18
CA GLN A 150 25.84 5.19 3.10
C GLN A 150 24.80 4.35 2.37
N VAL A 151 23.82 5.01 1.76
CA VAL A 151 22.66 4.33 1.15
C VAL A 151 23.07 3.32 0.08
N HIS A 152 24.08 3.65 -0.73
CA HIS A 152 24.55 2.78 -1.80
C HIS A 152 25.33 1.55 -1.31
N ASP A 153 25.77 1.55 -0.04
CA ASP A 153 26.48 0.43 0.58
C ASP A 153 25.54 -0.52 1.33
N ILE A 154 24.25 -0.17 1.45
CA ILE A 154 23.27 -0.99 2.18
C ILE A 154 23.05 -2.30 1.41
N LEU A 155 23.55 -3.40 1.99
CA LEU A 155 23.38 -4.76 1.46
C LEU A 155 22.00 -5.33 1.82
N TYR A 156 20.94 -4.72 1.30
CA TYR A 156 19.55 -5.07 1.60
C TYR A 156 19.11 -6.45 1.07
N LYS A 157 19.82 -6.96 0.06
CA LYS A 157 19.58 -8.30 -0.53
C LYS A 157 20.22 -9.43 0.27
N ASP A 158 21.15 -9.11 1.18
CA ASP A 158 21.82 -10.11 2.00
C ASP A 158 20.87 -10.58 3.12
N PRO A 159 20.46 -11.87 3.12
CA PRO A 159 19.57 -12.40 4.15
C PRO A 159 20.14 -12.26 5.57
N LEU A 160 21.46 -12.19 5.73
CA LEU A 160 22.10 -11.98 7.04
C LEU A 160 21.80 -10.60 7.62
N ASN A 161 21.48 -9.62 6.78
CA ASN A 161 21.14 -8.26 7.19
C ASN A 161 19.64 -8.07 7.41
N GLN A 162 18.81 -9.03 7.01
CA GLN A 162 17.36 -8.98 7.13
C GLN A 162 16.89 -9.45 8.53
N LEU A 163 15.77 -8.89 8.98
CA LEU A 163 15.07 -9.32 10.18
C LEU A 163 14.32 -10.63 9.89
N PRO A 164 14.23 -11.55 10.87
CA PRO A 164 13.33 -12.69 10.74
C PRO A 164 11.87 -12.20 10.62
N GLY A 165 11.01 -12.96 9.94
CA GLY A 165 9.62 -12.57 9.63
C GLY A 165 8.81 -12.05 10.83
N GLU A 166 8.99 -12.68 12.00
CA GLU A 166 8.33 -12.29 13.25
C GLU A 166 8.73 -10.89 13.75
N LYS A 167 9.95 -10.45 13.42
CA LYS A 167 10.50 -9.15 13.81
C LYS A 167 10.34 -8.07 12.73
N LEU A 168 9.78 -8.39 11.57
CA LEU A 168 9.50 -7.40 10.54
C LEU A 168 8.54 -6.32 11.07
N ASN A 169 8.83 -5.07 10.72
CA ASN A 169 7.94 -3.95 11.05
C ASN A 169 6.84 -3.85 9.99
N VAL A 170 5.76 -4.60 10.21
CA VAL A 170 4.57 -4.63 9.35
C VAL A 170 3.46 -3.68 9.80
N GLY A 171 3.68 -2.93 10.89
CA GLY A 171 2.67 -2.13 11.57
C GLY A 171 1.94 -2.88 12.69
N PHE A 172 1.57 -2.15 13.75
CA PHE A 172 0.92 -2.72 14.95
C PHE A 172 -0.41 -3.39 14.63
N THR A 173 -1.32 -2.68 13.95
CA THR A 173 -2.66 -3.19 13.59
C THR A 173 -2.58 -4.41 12.68
N THR A 174 -1.66 -4.40 11.70
CA THR A 174 -1.37 -5.55 10.83
C THR A 174 -0.96 -6.78 11.64
N ARG A 175 0.01 -6.61 12.56
CA ARG A 175 0.51 -7.69 13.41
C ARG A 175 -0.59 -8.23 14.34
N ALA A 176 -1.36 -7.34 14.96
CA ALA A 176 -2.47 -7.70 15.83
C ALA A 176 -3.54 -8.49 15.07
N THR A 177 -3.93 -8.04 13.87
CA THR A 177 -4.91 -8.72 13.03
C THR A 177 -4.42 -10.10 12.58
N LEU A 178 -3.15 -10.20 12.18
CA LEU A 178 -2.54 -11.47 11.78
C LEU A 178 -2.49 -12.48 12.95
N ASN A 179 -2.20 -12.01 14.17
CA ASN A 179 -2.24 -12.87 15.36
C ASN A 179 -3.68 -13.31 15.69
N ARG A 180 -4.65 -12.38 15.63
CA ARG A 180 -6.07 -12.66 15.85
C ARG A 180 -6.59 -13.74 14.89
N LEU A 181 -6.26 -13.63 13.60
CA LEU A 181 -6.66 -14.61 12.59
C LEU A 181 -6.02 -15.98 12.83
N LEU A 182 -4.75 -16.01 13.28
CA LEU A 182 -4.08 -17.27 13.64
C LEU A 182 -4.75 -17.93 14.85
N GLU A 183 -5.06 -17.15 15.88
CA GLU A 183 -5.73 -17.62 17.10
C GLU A 183 -7.16 -18.13 16.81
N ALA A 184 -7.86 -17.49 15.87
CA ALA A 184 -9.19 -17.91 15.40
C ALA A 184 -9.15 -19.15 14.49
N GLY A 185 -7.98 -19.56 14.00
CA GLY A 185 -7.84 -20.66 13.04
C GLY A 185 -8.20 -20.29 11.59
N ASP A 186 -8.39 -19.00 11.31
CA ASP A 186 -8.70 -18.48 9.96
C ASP A 186 -7.50 -18.56 9.02
N ILE A 187 -6.28 -18.63 9.57
CA ILE A 187 -5.02 -18.77 8.82
C ILE A 187 -4.09 -19.77 9.49
N THR A 188 -3.24 -20.41 8.70
CA THR A 188 -2.20 -21.35 9.16
C THR A 188 -0.93 -20.63 9.60
N PRO A 189 -0.08 -21.27 10.43
CA PRO A 189 1.25 -20.75 10.75
C PRO A 189 2.11 -20.48 9.50
N ARG A 190 1.95 -21.32 8.46
CA ARG A 190 2.67 -21.15 7.18
C ARG A 190 2.24 -19.89 6.45
N GLU A 191 0.94 -19.61 6.38
CA GLU A 191 0.42 -18.37 5.77
C GLU A 191 0.89 -17.13 6.52
N LYS A 192 0.93 -17.19 7.85
CA LYS A 192 1.56 -16.15 8.68
C LYS A 192 3.03 -15.95 8.32
N THR A 193 3.81 -17.02 8.14
CA THR A 193 5.23 -16.91 7.77
C THR A 193 5.42 -16.40 6.33
N VAL A 194 4.54 -16.71 5.39
CA VAL A 194 4.64 -16.31 3.97
C VAL A 194 4.18 -14.87 3.70
N THR A 195 3.26 -14.33 4.51
CA THR A 195 2.87 -12.90 4.41
C THR A 195 4.05 -11.97 4.67
N HIS A 196 5.05 -12.41 5.44
CA HIS A 196 6.22 -11.62 5.82
C HIS A 196 7.21 -11.35 4.66
N PRO A 197 7.64 -12.33 3.86
CA PRO A 197 8.49 -12.10 2.68
C PRO A 197 7.76 -11.55 1.45
N ALA A 198 6.44 -11.78 1.31
CA ALA A 198 5.70 -11.29 0.15
C ALA A 198 5.60 -9.76 0.09
N ILE A 199 5.63 -9.18 1.28
CA ILE A 199 5.77 -7.76 1.55
C ILE A 199 7.16 -7.22 1.15
N ASP A 200 8.21 -8.04 1.15
CA ASP A 200 9.61 -7.62 0.99
C ASP A 200 9.99 -7.41 -0.50
N PHE A 201 9.57 -8.34 -1.38
CA PHE A 201 9.96 -8.32 -2.79
C PHE A 201 9.12 -7.37 -3.65
N ARG A 202 7.81 -7.27 -3.41
CA ARG A 202 6.95 -6.35 -4.16
C ARG A 202 7.26 -4.90 -3.82
N PHE A 203 7.65 -4.60 -2.59
CA PHE A 203 8.07 -3.26 -2.21
C PHE A 203 9.34 -2.78 -2.92
N ALA A 204 10.32 -3.67 -3.09
CA ALA A 204 11.56 -3.38 -3.82
C ALA A 204 11.30 -3.19 -5.33
N LEU A 205 10.42 -4.01 -5.92
CA LEU A 205 10.00 -3.90 -7.32
C LEU A 205 9.12 -2.67 -7.56
N ASP A 206 8.14 -2.40 -6.70
CA ASP A 206 7.32 -1.18 -6.72
C ASP A 206 8.21 0.04 -6.52
N MET A 207 9.25 -0.03 -5.68
CA MET A 207 10.25 1.02 -5.56
C MET A 207 11.05 1.24 -6.83
N GLU A 208 11.37 0.19 -7.59
CA GLU A 208 12.12 0.25 -8.85
C GLU A 208 11.25 0.83 -9.98
N GLU A 209 10.00 0.37 -10.07
CA GLU A 209 9.00 0.88 -11.02
C GLU A 209 8.54 2.31 -10.67
N THR A 210 8.41 2.60 -9.37
CA THR A 210 8.19 3.95 -8.85
C THR A 210 9.42 4.82 -9.03
N ASN A 211 10.65 4.28 -8.97
CA ASN A 211 11.86 5.03 -9.33
C ASN A 211 11.83 5.45 -10.80
N VAL A 212 11.34 4.61 -11.71
CA VAL A 212 11.16 4.99 -13.12
C VAL A 212 10.14 6.11 -13.24
N ARG A 213 8.99 6.02 -12.55
CA ARG A 213 7.94 7.07 -12.58
C ARG A 213 8.38 8.37 -11.88
N LEU A 214 9.09 8.27 -10.76
CA LEU A 214 9.70 9.39 -10.04
C LEU A 214 10.81 10.02 -10.87
N ARG A 215 11.63 9.23 -11.57
CA ARG A 215 12.66 9.73 -12.48
C ARG A 215 12.05 10.46 -13.66
N ILE A 216 10.97 9.96 -14.25
CA ILE A 216 10.22 10.69 -15.29
C ILE A 216 9.66 12.01 -14.73
N HIS A 217 9.12 12.01 -13.51
CA HIS A 217 8.60 13.21 -12.87
C HIS A 217 9.71 14.21 -12.51
N ILE A 218 10.84 13.75 -11.98
CA ILE A 218 12.02 14.55 -11.67
C ILE A 218 12.61 15.11 -12.96
N ASP A 219 12.77 14.32 -14.02
CA ASP A 219 13.29 14.78 -15.31
C ASP A 219 12.35 15.83 -15.93
N HIS A 220 11.03 15.69 -15.74
CA HIS A 220 10.04 16.68 -16.16
C HIS A 220 10.16 17.99 -15.37
N GLU A 221 10.21 17.93 -14.04
CA GLU A 221 10.33 19.11 -13.18
C GLU A 221 11.70 19.81 -13.31
N VAL A 222 12.80 19.06 -13.47
CA VAL A 222 14.13 19.61 -13.74
C VAL A 222 14.17 20.32 -15.10
N ARG A 223 13.53 19.76 -16.14
CA ARG A 223 13.40 20.45 -17.44
C ARG A 223 12.59 21.73 -17.32
N LYS A 224 11.53 21.73 -16.52
CA LYS A 224 10.70 22.91 -16.26
C LYS A 224 11.50 24.01 -15.53
N MET A 225 12.29 23.64 -14.52
CA MET A 225 13.19 24.55 -13.81
C MET A 225 14.27 25.14 -14.73
N ALA A 226 14.88 24.32 -15.60
CA ALA A 226 15.88 24.78 -16.56
C ALA A 226 15.30 25.74 -17.62
N LEU A 227 14.02 25.59 -17.97
CA LEU A 227 13.32 26.49 -18.89
C LEU A 227 12.95 27.83 -18.25
N ASP A 228 12.64 27.86 -16.95
CA ASP A 228 12.35 29.10 -16.22
C ASP A 228 13.63 29.93 -15.98
N ASP A 229 14.77 29.30 -15.68
CA ASP A 229 16.08 30.00 -15.58
C ASP A 229 16.59 30.53 -16.94
N SER A 230 16.12 29.97 -18.06
CA SER A 230 16.46 30.45 -19.40
C SER A 230 15.62 31.65 -19.88
N ARG A 231 14.61 32.05 -19.09
CA ARG A 231 13.68 33.14 -19.38
C ARG A 231 13.85 34.37 -18.46
N SER A 232 14.78 34.31 -17.51
CA SER A 232 15.23 35.44 -16.66
C SER A 232 16.54 36.04 -17.18
#